data_AF-A0A1I2WSB6-F1
#
_entry.id   AF-A0A1I2WSB6-F1
#
_cell.length_a   1.000
_cell.length_b   1.000
_cell.length_c   1.000
_cell.angle_alpha   90.00
_cell.angle_beta   90.00
_cell.angle_gamma   90.00
#
_symmetry.space_group_name_H-M   'P 1'
#
loop_
_entity.id
_entity.type
_entity.pdbx_description
1 polymer ?
#
loop_
_entity_poly.entity_id
_entity_poly.type
_entity_poly.pdbx_seq_one_letter_code
_entity_poly.pdbx_strand_id
1 'polypeptide(L)' 'MVKSIPLLRFGKPQEVASLITYLLSDEALFITGSEYLIDGGQSV' A
#
# COMPACT_ATOMS: atom_id res chain seq x y z
N MET A 1 -1.92 17.89 -3.27
CA MET A 1 -3.30 18.18 -3.76
C MET A 1 -3.81 16.90 -4.41
N VAL A 2 -5.10 16.54 -4.32
CA VAL A 2 -5.61 15.26 -4.90
C VAL A 2 -5.20 15.05 -6.36
N LYS A 3 -5.04 16.13 -7.15
CA LYS A 3 -4.56 16.09 -8.54
C LYS A 3 -3.17 15.47 -8.75
N SER A 4 -2.32 15.44 -7.72
CA SER A 4 -0.99 14.82 -7.79
C SER A 4 -1.00 13.33 -7.49
N ILE A 5 -2.17 12.73 -7.19
CA ILE A 5 -2.32 11.30 -6.97
C ILE A 5 -2.94 10.71 -8.25
N PRO A 6 -2.29 9.79 -8.96
CA PRO A 6 -2.85 9.16 -10.16
C PRO A 6 -4.23 8.53 -9.97
N LEU A 7 -4.51 7.94 -8.80
CA LEU A 7 -5.84 7.41 -8.47
C LEU A 7 -6.90 8.49 -8.19
N LEU A 8 -6.55 9.78 -8.23
CA LEU A 8 -7.44 10.93 -8.07
C LEU A 8 -8.28 10.93 -6.79
N ARG A 9 -7.77 10.31 -5.73
CA ARG A 9 -8.39 10.28 -4.41
C ARG A 9 -7.36 10.05 -3.32
N PHE A 10 -7.74 10.34 -2.08
CA PHE A 10 -6.98 9.87 -0.93
C PHE A 10 -7.18 8.36 -0.73
N GLY A 11 -6.14 7.72 -0.19
CA GLY A 11 -6.23 6.36 0.30
C GLY A 11 -7.17 6.26 1.50
N LYS A 12 -7.74 5.08 1.70
CA LYS A 12 -8.50 4.73 2.90
C LYS A 12 -7.63 3.91 3.85
N PRO A 13 -7.79 4.03 5.18
CA PRO A 13 -7.03 3.23 6.14
C PRO A 13 -7.10 1.71 5.88
N GLN A 14 -8.23 1.23 5.36
CA GLN A 14 -8.44 -0.19 5.04
C GLN A 14 -7.49 -0.68 3.92
N GLU A 15 -7.04 0.19 3.01
CA GLU A 15 -6.13 -0.21 1.93
C GLU A 15 -4.72 -0.51 2.48
N VAL A 16 -4.29 0.23 3.51
CA VAL A 16 -3.06 -0.07 4.25
C VAL A 16 -3.24 -1.35 5.09
N ALA A 17 -4.36 -1.47 5.79
CA ALA A 17 -4.65 -2.63 6.63
C ALA A 17 -4.71 -3.95 5.82
N SER A 18 -5.21 -3.91 4.59
CA SER A 18 -5.24 -5.08 3.71
C SER A 18 -3.83 -5.57 3.37
N LEU A 19 -2.89 -4.67 3.05
CA LEU A 19 -1.50 -5.09 2.82
C LEU A 19 -0.87 -5.64 4.11
N ILE A 20 -1.08 -5.00 5.25
CA ILE A 20 -0.57 -5.50 6.54
C ILE A 20 -1.12 -6.90 6.82
N THR A 21 -2.41 -7.13 6.55
CA THR A 21 -3.05 -8.44 6.75
C THR A 21 -2.39 -9.51 5.88
N TYR A 22 -2.09 -9.19 4.62
CA TYR A 22 -1.33 -10.08 3.74
C TYR A 22 0.10 -10.32 4.24
N LEU A 23 0.80 -9.28 4.69
CA LEU A 23 2.18 -9.42 5.20
C LEU A 23 2.26 -10.23 6.50
N LEU A 24 1.16 -10.32 7.26
CA LEU A 24 1.06 -11.14 8.47
C LEU A 24 0.61 -12.58 8.21
N SER A 25 0.25 -12.92 6.97
CA SER A 25 -0.28 -14.24 6.63
C SER A 25 0.82 -15.18 6.13
N ASP A 26 0.52 -16.48 6.08
CA ASP A 26 1.48 -17.51 5.67
C ASP A 26 1.89 -17.37 4.18
N GLU A 27 1.10 -16.64 3.39
CA GLU A 27 1.38 -16.34 1.99
C GLU A 27 2.57 -15.38 1.81
N ALA A 28 3.01 -14.69 2.86
CA ALA A 28 4.11 -13.73 2.82
C ALA A 28 5.40 -14.22 3.51
N LEU A 29 5.52 -15.51 3.88
CA LEU A 29 6.62 -16.02 4.71
C LEU A 29 8.04 -15.78 4.17
N PHE A 30 8.20 -15.60 2.85
CA PHE A 30 9.51 -15.34 2.23
C PHE A 30 9.76 -13.85 1.94
N ILE A 31 8.85 -12.97 2.35
CA ILE A 31 8.96 -11.52 2.18
C ILE A 31 9.61 -10.93 3.43
N THR A 32 10.77 -10.31 3.26
CA THR A 32 11.44 -9.56 4.33
C THR A 32 12.36 -8.49 3.75
N GLY A 33 12.62 -7.42 4.51
CA GLY A 33 13.53 -6.34 4.09
C GLY A 33 13.01 -5.46 2.95
N SER A 34 11.72 -5.57 2.60
CA SER A 34 11.10 -4.84 1.50
C SER A 34 10.31 -3.61 1.99
N GLU A 35 10.30 -2.56 1.18
CA GLU A 35 9.42 -1.40 1.34
C GLU A 35 8.26 -1.46 0.34
N TYR A 36 7.05 -1.14 0.80
CA TYR A 36 5.84 -1.14 -0.03
C TYR A 36 5.21 0.24 -0.04
N LEU A 37 5.11 0.86 -1.22
CA LEU A 37 4.42 2.13 -1.41
C LEU A 37 2.90 1.91 -1.54
N ILE A 38 2.12 2.61 -0.71
CA ILE A 38 0.65 2.61 -0.74
C ILE A 38 0.14 4.05 -0.81
N ASP A 39 0.40 4.71 -1.94
CA ASP A 39 0.21 6.15 -2.09
C ASP A 39 -0.67 6.54 -3.30
N GLY A 40 -1.33 5.56 -3.90
CA GLY A 40 -2.13 5.75 -5.11
C GLY A 40 -1.33 6.19 -6.33
N GLY A 41 -0.02 5.88 -6.36
CA GLY A 41 0.91 6.18 -7.44
C GLY A 41 1.56 7.55 -7.32
N GLN A 42 1.48 8.22 -6.17
CA GLN A 42 1.96 9.59 -6.02
C GLN A 42 3.49 9.72 -6.14
N SER A 43 4.24 8.68 -5.77
CA SER A 43 5.70 8.68 -5.76
C SER A 43 6.33 8.09 -7.03
N VAL A 44 5.53 7.77 -8.06
CA VAL A 44 5.96 7.10 -9.31
C VAL A 44 5.69 7.96 -10.53
#